data_AF-A0A9D5NHM8-F1
#
_entry.id   AF-A0A9D5NHM8-F1
#
_cell.length_a   1.000
_cell.length_b   1.000
_cell.length_c   1.000
_cell.angle_alpha   90.00
_cell.angle_beta   90.00
_cell.angle_gamma   90.00
#
_symmetry.space_group_name_H-M   'P 1'
#
loop_
_entity.id
_entity.type
_entity.pdbx_description
1 polymer ?
#
loop_
_entity_poly.entity_id
_entity_poly.type
_entity_poly.pdbx_seq_one_letter_code
_entity_poly.pdbx_strand_id
1 'polypeptide(L)'
;MKVLICYFTGTGNTRLCAEFLTNHFNELEHDVTLYEVEVGNDNIPNPNDYDLIGFGYPIHAFNTPEIFAGFIKKLPKAINKKYFIFKVSGEPFPPNNSSSHHIYRKLKRKGYKLIMEKHYLMPYNIIFKYKDELQKQMYLYLDPLTKVMVMRLTSGEEDKIRYNPIHTAWSFLLRIEWIAPKINSLFLHNKKKLCTNCMMCVNNCPTKSLHVTKKGKIKTTSKCALCMRCSLNCPVKAIHMGIFQPWIVTGGFHYKQLAKDESNNGTYINYRTKGYFKLFRKYYLKQNELLRKYNIDIPVKYNEDNKLENLKK
;
A
#
# COMPACT_ATOMS: atom_id res chain seq x y z
N MET A 1 -21.30 10.45 8.01
CA MET A 1 -20.84 9.38 8.93
C MET A 1 -19.47 9.76 9.48
N LYS A 2 -19.10 9.25 10.65
CA LYS A 2 -17.73 9.31 11.20
C LYS A 2 -16.92 8.10 10.76
N VAL A 3 -15.81 8.33 10.07
CA VAL A 3 -14.93 7.29 9.53
C VAL A 3 -13.55 7.36 10.19
N LEU A 4 -13.04 6.23 10.67
CA LEU A 4 -11.66 6.11 11.11
C LEU A 4 -10.87 5.32 10.06
N ILE A 5 -9.85 5.93 9.46
CA ILE A 5 -8.93 5.24 8.55
C ILE A 5 -7.59 5.01 9.26
N CYS A 6 -7.36 3.76 9.64
CA CYS A 6 -6.12 3.29 10.25
C CYS A 6 -5.23 2.64 9.20
N TYR A 7 -4.00 3.12 9.00
CA TYR A 7 -3.12 2.57 7.98
C TYR A 7 -1.65 2.50 8.40
N PHE A 8 -0.93 1.52 7.89
CA PHE A 8 0.54 1.51 7.93
C PHE A 8 1.08 1.91 6.55
N THR A 9 2.14 2.72 6.50
CA THR A 9 2.85 2.98 5.25
C THR A 9 4.36 2.87 5.42
N GLY A 10 5.02 2.23 4.46
CA GLY A 10 6.48 2.29 4.33
C GLY A 10 6.87 3.56 3.59
N THR A 11 6.54 3.62 2.32
CA THR A 11 7.07 4.62 1.37
C THR A 11 6.01 5.59 0.84
N GLY A 12 4.92 5.77 1.56
CA GLY A 12 3.89 6.78 1.24
C GLY A 12 2.76 6.30 0.33
N ASN A 13 2.91 5.21 -0.44
CA ASN A 13 1.85 4.76 -1.37
C ASN A 13 0.51 4.46 -0.66
N THR A 14 0.54 3.81 0.51
CA THR A 14 -0.68 3.57 1.30
C THR A 14 -1.24 4.85 1.91
N ARG A 15 -0.38 5.77 2.34
CA ARG A 15 -0.81 7.09 2.86
C ARG A 15 -1.54 7.88 1.78
N LEU A 16 -0.99 7.90 0.57
CA LEU A 16 -1.61 8.56 -0.58
C LEU A 16 -3.02 7.99 -0.86
N CYS A 17 -3.19 6.68 -0.76
CA CYS A 17 -4.52 6.06 -0.88
C CYS A 17 -5.46 6.50 0.26
N ALA A 18 -4.99 6.54 1.50
CA ALA A 18 -5.76 7.03 2.65
C ALA A 18 -6.15 8.51 2.51
N GLU A 19 -5.25 9.35 1.99
CA GLU A 19 -5.50 10.77 1.70
C GLU A 19 -6.57 10.94 0.62
N PHE A 20 -6.50 10.19 -0.49
CA PHE A 20 -7.56 10.24 -1.50
C PHE A 20 -8.91 9.75 -0.96
N LEU A 21 -8.94 8.63 -0.23
CA LEU A 21 -10.17 8.16 0.43
C LEU A 21 -10.76 9.24 1.36
N THR A 22 -9.91 9.91 2.13
CA THR A 22 -10.31 11.00 3.03
C THR A 22 -10.94 12.15 2.25
N ASN A 23 -10.31 12.60 1.16
CA ASN A 23 -10.84 13.66 0.33
C ASN A 23 -12.21 13.29 -0.24
N HIS A 24 -12.36 12.08 -0.80
CA HIS A 24 -13.63 11.62 -1.37
C HIS A 24 -14.73 11.45 -0.31
N PHE A 25 -14.39 11.04 0.92
CA PHE A 25 -15.35 11.03 2.03
C PHE A 25 -15.77 12.44 2.44
N ASN A 26 -14.82 13.37 2.55
CA ASN A 26 -15.09 14.77 2.90
C ASN A 26 -15.93 15.48 1.82
N GLU A 27 -15.71 15.19 0.54
CA GLU A 27 -16.55 15.66 -0.59
C GLU A 27 -18.03 15.26 -0.46
N LEU A 28 -18.29 14.16 0.26
CA LEU A 28 -19.64 13.67 0.57
C LEU A 28 -20.07 14.00 2.01
N GLU A 29 -19.47 15.04 2.61
CA GLU A 29 -19.81 15.55 3.93
C GLU A 29 -19.71 14.48 5.04
N HIS A 30 -18.69 13.64 4.98
CA HIS A 30 -18.36 12.68 6.04
C HIS A 30 -17.12 13.12 6.81
N ASP A 31 -17.13 12.91 8.12
CA ASP A 31 -16.02 13.26 9.01
C ASP A 31 -15.02 12.10 9.04
N VAL A 32 -13.75 12.38 8.77
CA VAL A 32 -12.69 11.37 8.64
C VAL A 32 -11.55 11.66 9.60
N THR A 33 -11.26 10.69 10.48
CA THR A 33 -10.02 10.66 11.26
C THR A 33 -9.01 9.74 10.59
N LEU A 34 -7.80 10.25 10.34
CA LEU A 34 -6.65 9.43 9.91
C LEU A 34 -5.81 9.01 11.11
N TYR A 35 -5.40 7.74 11.12
CA TYR A 35 -4.44 7.19 12.09
C TYR A 35 -3.34 6.39 11.39
N GLU A 36 -2.13 6.96 11.35
CA GLU A 36 -0.95 6.24 10.86
C GLU A 36 -0.36 5.36 11.95
N VAL A 37 -0.26 4.06 11.66
CA VAL A 37 0.28 3.03 12.56
C VAL A 37 1.80 3.11 12.55
N GLU A 38 2.36 3.57 13.66
CA GLU A 38 3.80 3.58 13.94
C GLU A 38 4.11 3.03 15.34
N VAL A 39 5.33 2.56 15.57
CA VAL A 39 5.76 2.04 16.87
C VAL A 39 5.88 3.18 17.88
N GLY A 40 5.26 2.98 19.05
CA GLY A 40 5.23 3.97 20.13
C GLY A 40 4.23 5.12 19.89
N ASN A 41 3.33 4.97 18.91
CA ASN A 41 2.06 5.68 18.93
C ASN A 41 1.02 4.74 19.55
N ASP A 42 0.72 4.95 20.84
CA ASP A 42 -0.25 4.14 21.59
C ASP A 42 -1.60 4.85 21.78
N ASN A 43 -1.74 6.08 21.24
CA ASN A 43 -2.98 6.85 21.24
C ASN A 43 -3.91 6.37 20.11
N ILE A 44 -4.24 5.08 20.12
CA ILE A 44 -5.11 4.45 19.12
C ILE A 44 -6.55 4.95 19.34
N PRO A 45 -7.18 5.62 18.35
CA PRO A 45 -8.58 5.99 18.44
C PRO A 45 -9.46 4.76 18.67
N ASN A 46 -10.44 4.87 19.56
CA ASN A 46 -11.35 3.77 19.85
C ASN A 46 -12.27 3.54 18.63
N PRO A 47 -12.21 2.38 17.95
CA PRO A 47 -13.03 2.12 16.77
C PRO A 47 -14.54 2.13 17.04
N ASN A 48 -14.97 2.06 18.31
CA ASN A 48 -16.39 2.10 18.63
C ASN A 48 -17.00 3.50 18.48
N ASP A 49 -16.18 4.56 18.50
CA ASP A 49 -16.61 5.96 18.38
C ASP A 49 -16.89 6.39 16.92
N TYR A 50 -16.72 5.48 15.97
CA TYR A 50 -16.84 5.71 14.53
C TYR A 50 -17.85 4.76 13.89
N ASP A 51 -18.55 5.20 12.85
CA ASP A 51 -19.54 4.40 12.13
C ASP A 51 -18.87 3.33 11.24
N LEU A 52 -17.72 3.68 10.66
CA LEU A 52 -17.00 2.86 9.69
C LEU A 52 -15.49 2.93 9.92
N ILE A 53 -14.80 1.79 9.80
CA ILE A 53 -13.35 1.71 9.93
C ILE A 53 -12.71 1.31 8.60
N GLY A 54 -11.70 2.04 8.15
CA GLY A 54 -10.82 1.67 7.04
C GLY A 54 -9.49 1.11 7.55
N PHE A 55 -9.06 -0.05 7.04
CA PHE A 55 -7.73 -0.60 7.33
C PHE A 55 -6.85 -0.62 6.07
N GLY A 56 -5.75 0.12 6.13
CA GLY A 56 -4.82 0.34 5.01
C GLY A 56 -3.42 -0.25 5.23
N TYR A 57 -2.87 -0.99 4.26
CA TYR A 57 -1.46 -1.42 4.36
C TYR A 57 -0.81 -1.75 3.00
N PRO A 58 0.53 -1.65 2.87
CA PRO A 58 1.27 -2.26 1.77
C PRO A 58 1.33 -3.77 1.93
N ILE A 59 1.19 -4.52 0.84
CA ILE A 59 1.33 -5.97 0.88
C ILE A 59 2.81 -6.33 0.92
N HIS A 60 3.24 -7.07 1.95
CA HIS A 60 4.60 -7.60 2.09
C HIS A 60 4.55 -9.12 1.89
N ALA A 61 5.21 -9.63 0.85
CA ALA A 61 5.25 -11.07 0.53
C ALA A 61 3.85 -11.75 0.56
N PHE A 62 2.87 -11.14 -0.12
CA PHE A 62 1.47 -11.58 -0.12
C PHE A 62 0.81 -11.64 1.27
N ASN A 63 1.29 -10.84 2.22
CA ASN A 63 0.75 -10.74 3.57
C ASN A 63 0.55 -9.29 4.04
N THR A 64 -0.19 -9.16 5.14
CA THR A 64 -0.22 -7.95 5.96
C THR A 64 1.13 -7.80 6.68
N PRO A 65 1.73 -6.61 6.74
CA PRO A 65 2.97 -6.37 7.47
C PRO A 65 2.83 -6.71 8.97
N GLU A 66 3.90 -7.26 9.59
CA GLU A 66 3.88 -7.69 11.00
C GLU A 66 3.48 -6.55 11.95
N ILE A 67 3.99 -5.32 11.72
CA ILE A 67 3.62 -4.12 12.49
C ILE A 67 2.11 -3.87 12.48
N PHE A 68 1.47 -3.96 11.31
CA PHE A 68 0.04 -3.72 11.17
C PHE A 68 -0.78 -4.88 11.74
N ALA A 69 -0.33 -6.13 11.54
CA ALA A 69 -0.94 -7.29 12.18
C ALA A 69 -0.83 -7.24 13.72
N GLY A 70 0.22 -6.62 14.26
CA GLY A 70 0.39 -6.30 15.67
C GLY A 70 -0.59 -5.24 16.16
N PHE A 71 -0.76 -4.15 15.41
CA PHE A 71 -1.79 -3.14 15.65
C PHE A 71 -3.21 -3.74 15.72
N ILE A 72 -3.60 -4.58 14.77
CA ILE A 72 -4.92 -5.26 14.77
C ILE A 72 -5.15 -6.09 16.04
N LYS A 73 -4.10 -6.63 16.68
CA LYS A 73 -4.25 -7.36 17.95
C LYS A 73 -4.66 -6.44 19.09
N LYS A 74 -4.17 -5.19 19.11
CA LYS A 74 -4.42 -4.19 20.16
C LYS A 74 -5.84 -3.62 20.13
N LEU A 75 -6.54 -3.69 18.99
CA LEU A 75 -7.90 -3.16 18.86
C LEU A 75 -8.88 -3.82 19.86
N PRO A 76 -9.84 -3.07 20.42
CA PRO A 76 -10.83 -3.63 21.33
C PRO A 76 -11.78 -4.58 20.60
N LYS A 77 -12.55 -5.36 21.38
CA LYS A 77 -13.73 -6.05 20.86
C LYS A 77 -14.79 -5.02 20.48
N ALA A 78 -15.63 -5.37 19.51
CA ALA A 78 -16.75 -4.56 19.05
C ALA A 78 -17.95 -5.46 18.77
N ILE A 79 -19.12 -4.86 18.56
CA ILE A 79 -20.34 -5.58 18.18
C ILE A 79 -20.70 -5.15 16.75
N ASN A 80 -20.58 -6.09 15.81
CA ASN A 80 -20.90 -5.91 14.39
C ASN A 80 -20.29 -4.64 13.75
N LYS A 81 -19.09 -4.23 14.18
CA LYS A 81 -18.45 -3.00 13.67
C LYS A 81 -18.02 -3.19 12.22
N LYS A 82 -18.62 -2.43 11.31
CA LYS A 82 -18.32 -2.50 9.88
C LYS A 82 -16.92 -1.95 9.61
N TYR A 83 -16.21 -2.62 8.71
CA TYR A 83 -14.92 -2.14 8.24
C TYR A 83 -14.65 -2.51 6.78
N PHE A 84 -13.78 -1.75 6.14
CA PHE A 84 -13.25 -2.03 4.81
C PHE A 84 -11.72 -2.15 4.84
N ILE A 85 -11.16 -2.79 3.82
CA ILE A 85 -9.71 -2.92 3.63
C ILE A 85 -9.31 -2.27 2.30
N PHE A 86 -8.25 -1.49 2.33
CA PHE A 86 -7.54 -1.06 1.12
C PHE A 86 -6.07 -1.47 1.22
N LYS A 87 -5.54 -2.05 0.15
CA LYS A 87 -4.17 -2.56 0.13
C LYS A 87 -3.46 -2.18 -1.16
N VAL A 88 -2.15 -2.00 -1.07
CA VAL A 88 -1.32 -1.58 -2.21
C VAL A 88 -0.19 -2.57 -2.47
N SER A 89 0.07 -2.88 -3.74
CA SER A 89 1.28 -3.61 -4.18
C SER A 89 1.66 -3.22 -5.61
N GLY A 90 2.84 -3.63 -6.07
CA GLY A 90 3.33 -3.31 -7.40
C GLY A 90 2.74 -4.16 -8.52
N GLU A 91 2.02 -5.22 -8.20
CA GLU A 91 1.65 -6.26 -9.15
C GLU A 91 0.25 -6.86 -8.89
N PRO A 92 -0.47 -7.26 -9.95
CA PRO A 92 -1.87 -7.68 -9.87
C PRO A 92 -2.05 -9.17 -9.50
N PHE A 93 -1.05 -9.80 -8.88
CA PHE A 93 -1.06 -11.24 -8.71
C PHE A 93 -2.18 -11.73 -7.80
N PRO A 94 -2.95 -12.77 -8.18
CA PRO A 94 -4.08 -13.25 -7.39
C PRO A 94 -3.81 -13.59 -5.92
N PRO A 95 -2.61 -14.06 -5.50
CA PRO A 95 -2.29 -14.27 -4.09
C PRO A 95 -2.38 -13.01 -3.23
N ASN A 96 -2.21 -11.81 -3.81
CA ASN A 96 -2.39 -10.53 -3.11
C ASN A 96 -3.80 -10.40 -2.51
N ASN A 97 -4.80 -11.06 -3.11
CA ASN A 97 -6.17 -11.09 -2.58
C ASN A 97 -6.26 -11.74 -1.20
N SER A 98 -5.37 -12.69 -0.86
CA SER A 98 -5.39 -13.39 0.43
C SER A 98 -4.52 -12.76 1.51
N SER A 99 -3.84 -11.65 1.22
CA SER A 99 -2.95 -10.96 2.19
C SER A 99 -3.65 -10.47 3.45
N SER A 100 -4.94 -10.19 3.37
CA SER A 100 -5.81 -9.77 4.49
C SER A 100 -6.39 -10.93 5.29
N HIS A 101 -6.31 -12.17 4.78
CA HIS A 101 -7.02 -13.30 5.36
C HIS A 101 -6.70 -13.50 6.86
N HIS A 102 -5.43 -13.30 7.21
CA HIS A 102 -4.98 -13.39 8.60
C HIS A 102 -5.65 -12.35 9.53
N ILE A 103 -5.70 -11.08 9.12
CA ILE A 103 -6.34 -10.02 9.91
C ILE A 103 -7.86 -10.14 9.88
N TYR A 104 -8.46 -10.57 8.75
CA TYR A 104 -9.89 -10.85 8.64
C TYR A 104 -10.35 -11.84 9.72
N ARG A 105 -9.64 -12.96 9.88
CA ARG A 105 -9.97 -13.96 10.91
C ARG A 105 -9.86 -13.42 12.33
N LYS A 106 -8.95 -12.48 12.59
CA LYS A 106 -8.80 -11.86 13.92
C LYS A 106 -9.90 -10.85 14.19
N LEU A 107 -10.15 -9.97 13.24
CA LEU A 107 -11.20 -8.94 13.31
C LEU A 107 -12.58 -9.58 13.44
N LYS A 108 -12.87 -10.64 12.68
CA LYS A 108 -14.13 -11.40 12.80
C LYS A 108 -14.36 -11.92 14.22
N ARG A 109 -13.33 -12.48 14.88
CA ARG A 109 -13.42 -12.95 16.28
C ARG A 109 -13.58 -11.82 17.29
N LYS A 110 -13.14 -10.60 16.95
CA LYS A 110 -13.34 -9.40 17.75
C LYS A 110 -14.67 -8.70 17.46
N GLY A 111 -15.55 -9.29 16.64
CA GLY A 111 -16.89 -8.76 16.32
C GLY A 111 -16.92 -7.67 15.25
N TYR A 112 -15.91 -7.62 14.39
CA TYR A 112 -15.87 -6.72 13.22
C TYR A 112 -16.40 -7.45 11.97
N LYS A 113 -17.16 -6.72 11.13
CA LYS A 113 -17.75 -7.20 9.88
C LYS A 113 -17.05 -6.56 8.68
N LEU A 114 -16.36 -7.37 7.88
CA LEU A 114 -15.73 -6.91 6.65
C LEU A 114 -16.83 -6.68 5.60
N ILE A 115 -16.94 -5.45 5.10
CA ILE A 115 -17.95 -5.09 4.09
C ILE A 115 -17.34 -4.87 2.70
N MET A 116 -16.05 -4.54 2.61
CA MET A 116 -15.41 -4.26 1.33
C MET A 116 -13.90 -4.46 1.40
N GLU A 117 -13.29 -4.92 0.32
CA GLU A 117 -11.84 -5.03 0.21
C GLU A 117 -11.37 -4.67 -1.20
N LYS A 118 -10.42 -3.72 -1.31
CA LYS A 118 -9.87 -3.28 -2.58
C LYS A 118 -8.34 -3.35 -2.60
N HIS A 119 -7.82 -3.93 -3.68
CA HIS A 119 -6.40 -3.93 -4.01
C HIS A 119 -6.13 -2.88 -5.09
N TYR A 120 -5.23 -1.95 -4.79
CA TYR A 120 -4.74 -0.92 -5.70
C TYR A 120 -3.31 -1.23 -6.13
N LEU A 121 -3.00 -0.96 -7.40
CA LEU A 121 -1.61 -1.04 -7.89
C LEU A 121 -0.89 0.27 -7.64
N MET A 122 0.26 0.18 -6.97
CA MET A 122 1.18 1.29 -6.73
C MET A 122 2.63 0.80 -6.88
N PRO A 123 3.55 1.63 -7.38
CA PRO A 123 4.93 1.22 -7.67
C PRO A 123 5.63 0.53 -6.50
N TYR A 124 6.47 -0.45 -6.85
CA TYR A 124 7.33 -1.13 -5.90
C TYR A 124 8.31 -0.18 -5.21
N ASN A 125 8.55 -0.44 -3.93
CA ASN A 125 9.64 0.16 -3.16
C ASN A 125 10.85 -0.77 -2.97
N ILE A 126 10.72 -2.01 -3.44
CA ILE A 126 11.72 -3.09 -3.45
C ILE A 126 11.45 -3.96 -4.69
N ILE A 127 12.47 -4.61 -5.25
CA ILE A 127 12.49 -5.45 -6.46
C ILE A 127 13.04 -4.67 -7.66
N PHE A 128 12.31 -3.69 -8.20
CA PHE A 128 12.80 -2.84 -9.29
C PHE A 128 12.05 -1.51 -9.36
N LYS A 129 12.67 -0.50 -9.99
CA LYS A 129 12.03 0.79 -10.27
C LYS A 129 11.15 0.69 -11.53
N TYR A 130 9.89 1.08 -11.40
CA TYR A 130 8.96 1.20 -12.53
C TYR A 130 9.33 2.37 -13.44
N LYS A 131 9.01 2.28 -14.73
CA LYS A 131 9.08 3.45 -15.63
C LYS A 131 8.06 4.52 -15.22
N ASP A 132 8.39 5.77 -15.49
CA ASP A 132 7.62 6.93 -15.04
C ASP A 132 6.19 6.96 -15.65
N GLU A 133 6.00 6.44 -16.86
CA GLU A 133 4.69 6.28 -17.50
C GLU A 133 3.78 5.32 -16.73
N LEU A 134 4.33 4.19 -16.23
CA LEU A 134 3.55 3.25 -15.43
C LEU A 134 3.33 3.76 -14.01
N GLN A 135 4.30 4.46 -13.43
CA GLN A 135 4.09 5.14 -12.14
C GLN A 135 2.97 6.19 -12.26
N LYS A 136 2.97 6.98 -13.33
CA LYS A 136 1.90 7.94 -13.64
C LYS A 136 0.56 7.23 -13.82
N GLN A 137 0.51 6.15 -14.60
CA GLN A 137 -0.72 5.36 -14.78
C GLN A 137 -1.29 4.86 -13.45
N MET A 138 -0.45 4.24 -12.61
CA MET A 138 -0.88 3.74 -11.29
C MET A 138 -1.44 4.88 -10.42
N TYR A 139 -0.77 6.03 -10.40
CA TYR A 139 -1.20 7.22 -9.67
C TYR A 139 -2.54 7.77 -10.20
N LEU A 140 -2.68 7.93 -11.51
CA LEU A 140 -3.89 8.46 -12.15
C LEU A 140 -5.10 7.56 -11.93
N TYR A 141 -4.91 6.24 -11.84
CA TYR A 141 -5.99 5.30 -11.48
C TYR A 141 -6.33 5.29 -9.99
N LEU A 142 -5.40 5.64 -9.12
CA LEU A 142 -5.63 5.58 -7.67
C LEU A 142 -6.81 6.45 -7.26
N ASP A 143 -6.80 7.71 -7.69
CA ASP A 143 -7.80 8.72 -7.36
C ASP A 143 -9.26 8.29 -7.71
N PRO A 144 -9.61 8.05 -9.00
CA PRO A 144 -10.97 7.66 -9.36
C PRO A 144 -11.37 6.29 -8.78
N LEU A 145 -10.43 5.36 -8.57
CA LEU A 145 -10.76 4.07 -7.93
C LEU A 145 -11.04 4.22 -6.43
N THR A 146 -10.38 5.15 -5.74
CA THR A 146 -10.74 5.50 -4.35
C THR A 146 -12.09 6.21 -4.30
N LYS A 147 -12.40 7.06 -5.28
CA LYS A 147 -13.74 7.67 -5.43
C LYS A 147 -14.84 6.62 -5.56
N VAL A 148 -14.68 5.65 -6.47
CA VAL A 148 -15.62 4.53 -6.58
C VAL A 148 -15.77 3.80 -5.25
N MET A 149 -14.67 3.51 -4.55
CA MET A 149 -14.73 2.81 -3.27
C MET A 149 -15.58 3.59 -2.25
N VAL A 150 -15.37 4.90 -2.13
CA VAL A 150 -16.16 5.76 -1.24
C VAL A 150 -17.63 5.77 -1.65
N MET A 151 -17.95 6.01 -2.93
CA MET A 151 -19.34 6.01 -3.43
C MET A 151 -20.08 4.70 -3.09
N ARG A 152 -19.39 3.57 -3.19
CA ARG A 152 -19.96 2.25 -2.85
C ARG A 152 -20.15 2.08 -1.35
N LEU A 153 -19.20 2.55 -0.53
CA LEU A 153 -19.29 2.47 0.92
C LEU A 153 -20.44 3.34 1.44
N THR A 154 -20.62 4.54 0.90
CA THR A 154 -21.68 5.48 1.31
C THR A 154 -23.06 5.07 0.81
N SER A 155 -23.16 4.36 -0.32
CA SER A 155 -24.41 3.77 -0.80
C SER A 155 -24.80 2.46 -0.10
N GLY A 156 -23.95 1.96 0.82
CA GLY A 156 -24.21 0.74 1.58
C GLY A 156 -23.94 -0.56 0.82
N GLU A 157 -23.22 -0.50 -0.32
CA GLU A 157 -22.80 -1.71 -1.02
C GLU A 157 -21.81 -2.54 -0.19
N GLU A 158 -22.00 -3.86 -0.20
CA GLU A 158 -21.09 -4.81 0.44
C GLU A 158 -20.60 -5.86 -0.57
N ASP A 159 -19.32 -6.22 -0.50
CA ASP A 159 -18.70 -7.26 -1.32
C ASP A 159 -18.85 -8.65 -0.67
N LYS A 160 -19.15 -9.67 -1.48
CA LYS A 160 -19.08 -11.08 -1.06
C LYS A 160 -17.62 -11.56 -1.09
N ILE A 161 -16.88 -11.28 -0.03
CA ILE A 161 -15.44 -11.56 0.04
C ILE A 161 -15.19 -13.05 0.31
N ARG A 162 -14.48 -13.70 -0.61
CA ARG A 162 -14.06 -15.10 -0.53
C ARG A 162 -12.56 -15.21 -0.69
N TYR A 163 -11.93 -15.95 0.20
CA TYR A 163 -10.50 -16.24 0.13
C TYR A 163 -10.26 -17.61 -0.50
N ASN A 164 -9.39 -17.67 -1.49
CA ASN A 164 -9.01 -18.93 -2.13
C ASN A 164 -8.13 -19.76 -1.17
N PRO A 165 -8.48 -21.02 -0.85
CA PRO A 165 -7.73 -21.84 0.10
C PRO A 165 -6.23 -21.98 -0.23
N ILE A 166 -5.89 -22.18 -1.50
CA ILE A 166 -4.51 -22.35 -1.96
C ILE A 166 -3.72 -21.05 -1.73
N HIS A 167 -4.29 -19.89 -2.10
CA HIS A 167 -3.65 -18.60 -1.87
C HIS A 167 -3.53 -18.27 -0.37
N THR A 168 -4.50 -18.69 0.45
CA THR A 168 -4.39 -18.54 1.92
C THR A 168 -3.29 -19.41 2.51
N ALA A 169 -3.10 -20.63 1.99
CA ALA A 169 -2.01 -21.51 2.39
C ALA A 169 -0.65 -20.92 1.98
N TRP A 170 -0.52 -20.43 0.75
CA TRP A 170 0.70 -19.72 0.31
C TRP A 170 0.99 -18.48 1.16
N SER A 171 -0.02 -17.65 1.41
CA SER A 171 0.11 -16.49 2.30
C SER A 171 0.49 -16.90 3.73
N PHE A 172 0.07 -18.07 4.21
CA PHE A 172 0.54 -18.61 5.49
C PHE A 172 2.01 -19.01 5.46
N LEU A 173 2.43 -19.81 4.48
CA LEU A 173 3.81 -20.26 4.35
C LEU A 173 4.78 -19.08 4.23
N LEU A 174 4.43 -18.08 3.41
CA LEU A 174 5.25 -16.89 3.20
C LEU A 174 5.30 -15.94 4.41
N ARG A 175 4.50 -16.14 5.48
CA ARG A 175 4.68 -15.39 6.74
C ARG A 175 6.01 -15.67 7.44
N ILE A 176 6.72 -16.74 7.08
CA ILE A 176 8.12 -16.92 7.51
C ILE A 176 8.99 -15.72 7.14
N GLU A 177 8.60 -14.95 6.12
CA GLU A 177 9.23 -13.69 5.75
C GLU A 177 9.24 -12.67 6.90
N TRP A 178 8.35 -12.74 7.90
CA TRP A 178 8.44 -11.86 9.10
C TRP A 178 9.74 -12.04 9.90
N ILE A 179 10.49 -13.13 9.66
CA ILE A 179 11.82 -13.35 10.22
C ILE A 179 12.90 -12.64 9.39
N ALA A 180 12.69 -12.49 8.08
CA ALA A 180 13.68 -11.92 7.16
C ALA A 180 14.12 -10.48 7.53
N PRO A 181 13.22 -9.55 7.94
CA PRO A 181 13.61 -8.24 8.44
C PRO A 181 14.54 -8.30 9.66
N LYS A 182 14.33 -9.28 10.56
CA LYS A 182 15.14 -9.45 11.78
C LYS A 182 16.57 -9.84 11.41
N ILE A 183 16.72 -10.81 10.52
CA ILE A 183 18.03 -11.25 10.02
C ILE A 183 18.69 -10.12 9.23
N ASN A 184 17.95 -9.48 8.31
CA ASN A 184 18.50 -8.41 7.47
C ASN A 184 18.92 -7.17 8.26
N SER A 185 18.32 -6.91 9.43
CA SER A 185 18.67 -5.78 10.29
C SER A 185 20.14 -5.77 10.72
N LEU A 186 20.79 -6.94 10.77
CA LEU A 186 22.22 -7.09 11.10
C LEU A 186 23.15 -6.55 10.01
N PHE A 187 22.68 -6.53 8.75
CA PHE A 187 23.46 -6.12 7.58
C PHE A 187 23.14 -4.70 7.11
N LEU A 188 22.06 -4.10 7.63
CA LEU A 188 21.64 -2.74 7.29
C LEU A 188 22.52 -1.71 8.01
N HIS A 189 23.16 -0.85 7.23
CA HIS A 189 24.04 0.22 7.72
C HIS A 189 24.05 1.41 6.76
N ASN A 190 24.60 2.55 7.21
CA ASN A 190 24.90 3.67 6.32
C ASN A 190 26.31 3.57 5.70
N LYS A 191 26.42 3.90 4.41
CA LYS A 191 27.66 4.12 3.67
C LYS A 191 28.28 5.43 4.16
N LYS A 192 29.33 5.33 4.99
CA LYS A 192 29.98 6.49 5.63
C LYS A 192 30.36 7.60 4.66
N LYS A 193 30.93 7.25 3.50
CA LYS A 193 31.41 8.23 2.50
C LYS A 193 30.28 9.08 1.89
N LEU A 194 29.04 8.59 1.90
CA LEU A 194 27.87 9.29 1.34
C LEU A 194 27.01 9.98 2.40
N CYS A 195 27.06 9.50 3.64
CA CYS A 195 26.12 9.93 4.67
C CYS A 195 26.45 11.34 5.18
N THR A 196 25.48 12.24 5.08
CA THR A 196 25.59 13.63 5.56
C THR A 196 25.13 13.81 7.01
N ASN A 197 24.80 12.72 7.71
CA ASN A 197 24.24 12.74 9.07
C ASN A 197 22.98 13.61 9.23
N CYS A 198 22.15 13.76 8.18
CA CYS A 198 20.91 14.53 8.23
C CYS A 198 19.79 13.91 9.09
N MET A 199 19.99 12.69 9.61
CA MET A 199 19.09 11.97 10.51
C MET A 199 17.69 11.61 9.97
N MET A 200 17.35 11.95 8.72
CA MET A 200 16.03 11.68 8.13
C MET A 200 15.61 10.21 8.23
N CYS A 201 16.53 9.25 8.03
CA CYS A 201 16.21 7.84 8.11
C CYS A 201 15.89 7.37 9.54
N VAL A 202 16.52 7.97 10.55
CA VAL A 202 16.31 7.65 11.97
C VAL A 202 14.99 8.26 12.43
N ASN A 203 14.81 9.55 12.18
CA ASN A 203 13.66 10.32 12.66
C ASN A 203 12.33 9.85 12.04
N ASN A 204 12.35 9.44 10.76
CA ASN A 204 11.14 9.02 10.06
C ASN A 204 10.90 7.50 10.07
N CYS A 205 11.67 6.72 10.85
CA CYS A 205 11.54 5.26 10.89
C CYS A 205 10.23 4.85 11.60
N PRO A 206 9.25 4.25 10.90
CA PRO A 206 7.94 3.97 11.50
C PRO A 206 8.00 2.89 12.57
N THR A 207 9.08 2.09 12.63
CA THR A 207 9.29 1.11 13.69
C THR A 207 10.30 1.55 14.76
N LYS A 208 10.84 2.78 14.66
CA LYS A 208 11.89 3.30 15.53
C LYS A 208 13.07 2.32 15.67
N SER A 209 13.38 1.59 14.60
CA SER A 209 14.39 0.53 14.62
C SER A 209 15.81 1.03 14.36
N LEU A 210 15.96 2.20 13.73
CA LEU A 210 17.25 2.79 13.40
C LEU A 210 17.77 3.66 14.55
N HIS A 211 19.07 3.60 14.82
CA HIS A 211 19.75 4.41 15.83
C HIS A 211 21.20 4.71 15.42
N VAL A 212 21.77 5.78 15.97
CA VAL A 212 23.18 6.15 15.76
C VAL A 212 24.03 5.60 16.89
N THR A 213 25.12 4.93 16.53
CA THR A 213 26.13 4.44 17.48
C THR A 213 27.11 5.55 17.88
N LYS A 214 27.85 5.37 18.98
CA LYS A 214 28.92 6.29 19.42
C LYS A 214 29.94 6.63 18.33
N LYS A 215 30.13 5.73 17.35
CA LYS A 215 31.06 5.91 16.21
C LYS A 215 30.41 6.56 14.97
N GLY A 216 29.22 7.17 15.12
CA GLY A 216 28.46 7.83 14.05
C GLY A 216 27.88 6.88 13.00
N LYS A 217 27.91 5.56 13.21
CA LYS A 217 27.27 4.58 12.31
C LYS A 217 25.79 4.44 12.64
N ILE A 218 24.96 4.39 11.62
CA ILE A 218 23.54 4.02 11.73
C ILE A 218 23.45 2.50 11.75
N LYS A 219 22.81 1.96 12.79
CA LYS A 219 22.49 0.54 12.94
C LYS A 219 20.99 0.35 13.10
N THR A 220 20.54 -0.88 12.87
CA THR A 220 19.13 -1.26 12.95
C THR A 220 18.92 -2.32 14.02
N THR A 221 17.81 -2.29 14.73
CA THR A 221 17.36 -3.35 15.63
C THR A 221 16.50 -4.38 14.89
N SER A 222 16.22 -5.51 15.55
CA SER A 222 15.33 -6.55 15.04
C SER A 222 13.87 -6.10 14.84
N LYS A 223 13.50 -4.89 15.28
CA LYS A 223 12.17 -4.29 15.03
C LYS A 223 12.02 -3.71 13.62
N CYS A 224 13.00 -3.88 12.72
CA CYS A 224 12.90 -3.41 11.34
C CYS A 224 11.70 -4.07 10.63
N ALA A 225 10.88 -3.28 9.93
CA ALA A 225 9.79 -3.81 9.09
C ALA A 225 10.20 -3.99 7.61
N LEU A 226 11.48 -3.77 7.27
CA LEU A 226 12.02 -3.81 5.90
C LEU A 226 11.19 -2.98 4.88
N CYS A 227 10.55 -1.90 5.36
CA CYS A 227 9.60 -1.12 4.57
C CYS A 227 10.23 -0.17 3.53
N MET A 228 11.56 -0.16 3.42
CA MET A 228 12.37 0.66 2.50
C MET A 228 12.25 2.18 2.64
N ARG A 229 11.51 2.71 3.62
CA ARG A 229 11.39 4.17 3.84
C ARG A 229 12.76 4.87 3.95
N CYS A 230 13.69 4.27 4.68
CA CYS A 230 15.02 4.84 4.91
C CYS A 230 15.88 4.91 3.63
N SER A 231 15.89 3.86 2.80
CA SER A 231 16.67 3.85 1.56
C SER A 231 16.01 4.65 0.44
N LEU A 232 14.68 4.59 0.34
CA LEU A 232 13.94 5.30 -0.71
C LEU A 232 14.09 6.82 -0.56
N ASN A 233 14.01 7.33 0.68
CA ASN A 233 13.99 8.76 0.99
C ASN A 233 15.37 9.33 1.37
N CYS A 234 16.44 8.55 1.28
CA CYS A 234 17.78 9.08 1.55
C CYS A 234 18.25 9.95 0.36
N PRO A 235 18.44 11.27 0.52
CA PRO A 235 18.75 12.17 -0.59
C PRO A 235 20.09 11.84 -1.25
N VAL A 236 21.03 11.33 -0.45
CA VAL A 236 22.39 10.96 -0.86
C VAL A 236 22.58 9.44 -1.01
N LYS A 237 21.48 8.67 -1.03
CA LYS A 237 21.47 7.21 -1.23
C LYS A 237 22.47 6.45 -0.34
N ALA A 238 22.62 6.92 0.91
CA ALA A 238 23.63 6.43 1.84
C ALA A 238 23.20 5.17 2.60
N ILE A 239 21.94 4.72 2.55
CA ILE A 239 21.51 3.52 3.28
C ILE A 239 21.79 2.26 2.44
N HIS A 240 22.55 1.33 3.01
CA HIS A 240 22.77 -0.01 2.47
C HIS A 240 21.74 -0.97 3.06
N MET A 241 20.91 -1.61 2.22
CA MET A 241 19.78 -2.44 2.65
C MET A 241 20.12 -3.91 2.92
N GLY A 242 21.38 -4.18 3.25
CA GLY A 242 21.85 -5.53 3.59
C GLY A 242 21.73 -6.48 2.39
N ILE A 243 21.15 -7.65 2.61
CA ILE A 243 20.95 -8.71 1.60
C ILE A 243 20.07 -8.19 0.45
N PHE A 244 19.18 -7.23 0.73
CA PHE A 244 18.26 -6.69 -0.27
C PHE A 244 18.84 -5.55 -1.10
N GLN A 245 20.13 -5.21 -0.92
CA GLN A 245 20.78 -4.13 -1.66
C GLN A 245 20.63 -4.21 -3.20
N PRO A 246 20.67 -5.39 -3.86
CA PRO A 246 20.50 -5.48 -5.32
C PRO A 246 19.12 -5.05 -5.83
N TRP A 247 18.10 -5.05 -4.98
CA TRP A 247 16.70 -4.83 -5.35
C TRP A 247 16.14 -3.48 -4.87
N ILE A 248 16.99 -2.58 -4.36
CA ILE A 248 16.49 -1.33 -3.79
C ILE A 248 15.94 -0.40 -4.88
N VAL A 249 14.87 0.30 -4.54
CA VAL A 249 14.38 1.47 -5.27
C VAL A 249 14.80 2.72 -4.51
N THR A 250 15.27 3.75 -5.21
CA THR A 250 15.74 5.01 -4.61
C THR A 250 15.15 6.22 -5.31
N GLY A 251 15.10 7.36 -4.61
CA GLY A 251 14.71 8.65 -5.19
C GLY A 251 13.24 9.02 -4.99
N GLY A 252 12.52 8.36 -4.09
CA GLY A 252 11.11 8.66 -3.82
C GLY A 252 10.17 8.45 -5.01
N PHE A 253 8.90 8.85 -4.82
CA PHE A 253 7.90 8.88 -5.88
C PHE A 253 7.44 10.32 -6.13
N HIS A 254 7.56 10.77 -7.36
CA HIS A 254 7.35 12.16 -7.77
C HIS A 254 5.96 12.38 -8.40
N TYR A 255 4.92 11.82 -7.79
CA TYR A 255 3.59 11.73 -8.40
C TYR A 255 3.00 13.06 -8.86
N LYS A 256 3.14 14.13 -8.06
CA LYS A 256 2.63 15.46 -8.42
C LYS A 256 3.33 16.04 -9.66
N GLN A 257 4.63 15.77 -9.82
CA GLN A 257 5.37 16.16 -11.02
C GLN A 257 4.97 15.29 -12.22
N LEU A 258 4.92 13.97 -12.04
CA LEU A 258 4.50 13.03 -13.08
C LEU A 258 3.09 13.32 -13.60
N ALA A 259 2.15 13.66 -12.71
CA ALA A 259 0.78 13.99 -13.08
C ALA A 259 0.71 15.20 -14.03
N LYS A 260 1.55 16.22 -13.78
CA LYS A 260 1.62 17.47 -14.57
C LYS A 260 2.42 17.34 -15.87
N ASP A 261 3.17 16.26 -16.06
CA ASP A 261 3.97 16.05 -17.27
C ASP A 261 3.07 15.71 -18.48
N GLU A 262 2.81 16.69 -19.34
CA GLU A 262 1.96 16.53 -20.53
C GLU A 262 2.57 15.63 -21.61
N SER A 263 3.90 15.47 -21.64
CA SER A 263 4.57 14.59 -22.60
C SER A 263 4.30 13.10 -22.33
N ASN A 264 3.95 12.79 -21.09
CA ASN A 264 3.60 11.46 -20.62
C ASN A 264 2.09 11.38 -20.40
N ASN A 265 1.36 10.81 -21.34
CA ASN A 265 -0.10 10.67 -21.23
C ASN A 265 -0.57 9.63 -20.19
N GLY A 266 0.36 8.98 -19.48
CA GLY A 266 0.06 7.99 -18.45
C GLY A 266 -0.43 6.64 -18.99
N THR A 267 -0.29 6.36 -20.29
CA THR A 267 -0.75 5.11 -20.90
C THR A 267 0.43 4.17 -21.17
N TYR A 268 0.86 3.40 -20.16
CA TYR A 268 1.91 2.38 -20.32
C TYR A 268 1.34 0.97 -20.58
N ILE A 269 0.31 0.58 -19.82
CA ILE A 269 -0.39 -0.69 -19.99
C ILE A 269 -1.52 -0.53 -21.01
N ASN A 270 -1.37 -1.21 -22.14
CA ASN A 270 -2.27 -1.25 -23.29
C ASN A 270 -2.27 -2.67 -23.93
N TYR A 271 -3.02 -2.88 -25.03
CA TYR A 271 -3.06 -4.17 -25.72
C TYR A 271 -1.74 -4.60 -26.39
N ARG A 272 -0.76 -3.70 -26.54
CA ARG A 272 0.57 -3.99 -27.08
C ARG A 272 1.60 -4.32 -26.00
N THR A 273 1.36 -4.00 -24.72
CA THR A 273 2.30 -4.27 -23.60
C THR A 273 2.73 -5.75 -23.47
N LYS A 274 3.98 -6.10 -23.76
CA LYS A 274 4.49 -7.48 -23.72
C LYS A 274 5.21 -7.81 -22.39
N GLY A 275 5.72 -9.05 -22.28
CA GLY A 275 6.54 -9.50 -21.15
C GLY A 275 5.81 -9.52 -19.80
N TYR A 276 6.55 -9.27 -18.72
CA TYR A 276 6.02 -9.23 -17.35
C TYR A 276 4.79 -8.32 -17.20
N PHE A 277 4.82 -7.13 -17.83
CA PHE A 277 3.74 -6.15 -17.71
C PHE A 277 2.45 -6.54 -18.46
N LYS A 278 2.47 -7.56 -19.33
CA LYS A 278 1.25 -8.13 -19.93
C LYS A 278 0.24 -8.58 -18.85
N LEU A 279 0.75 -9.03 -17.69
CA LEU A 279 -0.06 -9.49 -16.56
C LEU A 279 -0.96 -8.38 -15.95
N PHE A 280 -0.64 -7.11 -16.21
CA PHE A 280 -1.36 -5.94 -15.70
C PHE A 280 -2.60 -5.61 -16.52
N ARG A 281 -2.68 -6.04 -17.78
CA ARG A 281 -3.78 -5.70 -18.68
C ARG A 281 -5.14 -6.09 -18.10
N LYS A 282 -5.25 -7.31 -17.56
CA LYS A 282 -6.50 -7.81 -16.95
C LYS A 282 -6.93 -6.99 -15.74
N TYR A 283 -5.97 -6.46 -14.97
CA TYR A 283 -6.27 -5.57 -13.85
C TYR A 283 -6.89 -4.26 -14.36
N TYR A 284 -6.21 -3.59 -15.30
CA TYR A 284 -6.68 -2.29 -15.82
C TYR A 284 -7.99 -2.40 -16.60
N LEU A 285 -8.23 -3.50 -17.32
CA LEU A 285 -9.53 -3.75 -17.97
C LEU A 285 -10.68 -3.78 -16.97
N LYS A 286 -10.52 -4.57 -15.90
CA LYS A 286 -11.51 -4.63 -14.83
C LYS A 286 -11.70 -3.28 -14.13
N GLN A 287 -10.64 -2.48 -14.02
CA GLN A 287 -10.74 -1.14 -13.46
C GLN A 287 -11.51 -0.20 -14.39
N ASN A 288 -11.27 -0.26 -15.70
CA ASN A 288 -12.01 0.53 -16.69
C ASN A 288 -13.50 0.17 -16.69
N GLU A 289 -13.83 -1.12 -16.66
CA GLU A 289 -15.21 -1.60 -16.52
C GLU A 289 -15.86 -1.07 -15.24
N LEU A 290 -15.13 -1.11 -14.12
CA LEU A 290 -15.61 -0.58 -12.85
C LEU A 290 -15.84 0.94 -12.91
N LEU A 291 -14.90 1.72 -13.44
CA LEU A 291 -15.04 3.17 -13.56
C LEU A 291 -16.26 3.53 -14.42
N ARG A 292 -16.43 2.87 -15.57
CA ARG A 292 -17.61 3.05 -16.44
C ARG A 292 -18.92 2.71 -15.73
N LYS A 293 -18.96 1.63 -14.94
CA LYS A 293 -20.14 1.24 -14.16
C LYS A 293 -20.61 2.37 -13.22
N TYR A 294 -19.69 3.16 -12.69
CA TYR A 294 -19.99 4.29 -11.78
C TYR A 294 -19.95 5.64 -12.50
N ASN A 295 -19.99 5.68 -13.83
CA ASN A 295 -19.94 6.90 -14.64
C ASN A 295 -18.73 7.80 -14.29
N ILE A 296 -17.58 7.19 -14.01
CA ILE A 296 -16.32 7.90 -13.79
C ILE A 296 -15.45 7.72 -15.03
N ASP A 297 -14.87 8.83 -15.49
CA ASP A 297 -13.96 8.83 -16.62
C ASP A 297 -12.72 7.98 -16.35
N ILE A 298 -12.27 7.30 -17.39
CA ILE A 298 -11.00 6.57 -17.37
C ILE A 298 -9.88 7.63 -17.38
N PRO A 299 -8.96 7.62 -16.40
CA PRO A 299 -8.06 8.74 -16.16
C PRO A 299 -6.87 8.79 -17.14
N VAL A 300 -6.84 7.89 -18.13
CA VAL A 300 -5.81 7.83 -19.16
C VAL A 300 -6.46 7.74 -20.54
N LYS A 301 -5.82 8.36 -21.52
CA LYS A 301 -6.31 8.35 -22.91
C LYS A 301 -5.79 7.10 -23.62
N TYR A 302 -6.71 6.26 -24.07
CA TYR A 302 -6.44 5.18 -25.01
C TYR A 302 -6.80 5.65 -26.43
N ASN A 303 -5.83 5.73 -27.34
CA ASN A 303 -6.11 5.93 -28.76
C ASN A 303 -6.29 4.57 -29.46
N GLU A 304 -6.72 4.57 -30.73
CA GLU A 304 -6.89 3.34 -31.52
C GLU A 304 -5.67 2.42 -31.47
N ASP A 305 -4.47 3.03 -31.54
CA ASP A 305 -3.18 2.35 -31.46
C ASP A 305 -2.80 1.80 -30.08
N ASN A 306 -3.52 2.16 -29.02
CA ASN A 306 -3.26 1.68 -27.65
C ASN A 306 -4.53 1.24 -26.89
N LYS A 307 -5.66 0.95 -27.57
CA LYS A 307 -6.92 0.47 -26.93
C LYS A 307 -6.67 -0.70 -25.98
N LEU A 308 -7.36 -0.75 -24.84
CA LEU A 308 -7.21 -1.90 -23.92
C LEU A 308 -8.10 -3.10 -24.34
N GLU A 309 -9.14 -2.84 -25.15
CA GLU A 309 -10.32 -3.70 -25.34
C GLU A 309 -10.18 -4.88 -26.32
N ASN A 310 -9.01 -5.13 -26.90
CA ASN A 310 -8.81 -6.23 -27.86
C ASN A 310 -8.41 -7.58 -27.23
N LEU A 311 -8.74 -7.84 -25.95
CA LEU A 311 -8.56 -9.19 -25.40
C LEU A 311 -9.70 -10.09 -25.86
N LYS A 312 -9.57 -10.69 -27.06
CA LYS A 312 -10.26 -11.95 -27.35
C LYS A 312 -9.89 -12.94 -26.23
N LYS A 313 -10.91 -13.58 -25.67
CA LYS A 313 -10.86 -14.50 -24.51
C LYS A 313 -9.69 -15.46 -24.55
#